data_AF-A0A2P4XN32-F1
#
_entry.id   AF-A0A2P4XN32-F1
#
_cell.length_a   1.000
_cell.length_b   1.000
_cell.length_c   1.000
_cell.angle_alpha   90.00
_cell.angle_beta   90.00
_cell.angle_gamma   90.00
#
_symmetry.space_group_name_H-M   'P 1'
#
loop_
_entity.id
_entity.type
_entity.pdbx_description
1 polymer ?
#
loop_
_entity_poly.entity_id
_entity_poly.type
_entity_poly.pdbx_seq_one_letter_code
_entity_poly.pdbx_strand_id
1 'polypeptide(L)'
;MAIDLVDRIRDAVLRQQEEWMTNYLTCIEDNREFITDRTPTAGVELTLKLICYSSERLTADNGNRVVLVYYPAHLEFEDVSKDLPNLNDVNRKPFIA
;
A
#
# COMPACT_ATOMS: atom_id res chain seq x y z
N MET A 1 -20.68 30.80 17.91
CA MET A 1 -20.32 30.63 16.49
C MET A 1 -18.87 30.16 16.30
N ALA A 2 -17.89 30.63 17.09
CA ALA A 2 -16.51 30.08 17.04
C ALA A 2 -16.35 28.70 17.73
N ILE A 3 -17.06 28.47 18.85
CA ILE A 3 -17.08 27.18 19.56
C ILE A 3 -17.58 26.03 18.66
N ASP A 4 -18.66 26.26 17.92
CA ASP A 4 -19.23 25.28 16.98
C ASP A 4 -18.25 24.90 15.83
N LEU A 5 -17.46 25.85 15.33
CA LEU A 5 -16.44 25.55 14.32
C LEU A 5 -15.30 24.71 14.89
N VAL A 6 -14.84 25.04 16.10
CA VAL A 6 -13.76 24.30 16.78
C VAL A 6 -14.20 22.87 17.10
N ASP A 7 -15.44 22.69 17.56
CA ASP A 7 -16.00 21.37 17.86
C ASP A 7 -16.15 20.53 16.57
N ARG A 8 -16.64 21.13 15.48
CA ARG A 8 -16.72 20.45 14.18
C ARG A 8 -15.35 20.03 13.62
N ILE A 9 -14.32 20.86 13.79
CA ILE A 9 -12.95 20.52 13.39
C ILE A 9 -12.43 19.36 14.24
N ARG A 10 -12.66 19.40 15.56
CA ARG A 10 -12.26 18.32 16.47
C ARG A 10 -12.93 16.99 16.10
N ASP A 11 -14.23 17.00 15.82
CA ASP A 11 -14.97 15.81 15.41
C ASP A 11 -14.53 15.26 14.04
N ALA A 12 -14.09 16.13 13.13
CA ALA A 12 -13.50 15.71 11.86
C ALA A 12 -12.14 15.05 12.06
N VAL A 13 -11.28 15.62 12.92
CA VAL A 13 -9.95 15.06 13.24
C VAL A 13 -10.08 13.71 13.93
N LEU A 14 -11.00 13.57 14.89
CA LEU A 14 -11.23 12.29 15.59
C LEU A 14 -11.69 11.21 14.62
N ARG A 15 -12.65 11.52 13.74
CA ARG A 15 -13.07 10.58 12.69
C ARG A 15 -11.94 10.19 11.77
N GLN A 16 -11.10 11.14 11.36
CA GLN A 16 -9.96 10.83 10.50
C GLN A 16 -8.94 9.92 11.21
N GLN A 17 -8.76 10.06 12.53
CA GLN A 17 -7.90 9.15 13.31
C GLN A 17 -8.51 7.75 13.43
N GLU A 18 -9.83 7.64 13.63
CA GLU A 18 -10.55 6.35 13.65
C GLU A 18 -10.50 5.66 12.29
N GLU A 19 -10.70 6.42 11.21
CA GLU A 19 -10.56 5.96 9.83
C GLU A 19 -9.12 5.52 9.55
N TRP A 20 -8.11 6.26 9.99
CA TRP A 20 -6.71 5.89 9.79
C TRP A 20 -6.33 4.56 10.47
N MET A 21 -6.85 4.32 11.68
CA MET A 21 -6.65 3.06 12.38
C MET A 21 -7.33 1.88 11.69
N THR A 22 -8.50 2.09 11.07
CA THR A 22 -9.23 1.05 10.34
C THR A 22 -8.72 0.85 8.91
N ASN A 23 -8.07 1.86 8.33
CA ASN A 23 -7.49 1.86 6.99
C ASN A 23 -6.00 1.46 6.97
N TYR A 24 -5.45 0.97 8.10
CA TYR A 24 -4.11 0.42 8.17
C TYR A 24 -4.14 -1.07 7.81
N LEU A 25 -3.73 -1.37 6.58
CA LEU A 25 -3.80 -2.71 6.03
C LEU A 25 -2.40 -3.28 5.87
N THR A 26 -2.23 -4.52 6.33
CA THR A 26 -0.95 -5.26 6.21
C THR A 26 -0.98 -6.29 5.08
N CYS A 27 -2.17 -6.53 4.52
CA CYS A 27 -2.50 -7.56 3.54
C CYS A 27 -3.08 -6.90 2.26
N ILE A 28 -2.73 -7.41 1.07
CA ILE A 28 -3.23 -6.85 -0.20
C ILE A 28 -4.67 -7.29 -0.47
N GLU A 29 -5.03 -8.49 -0.01
CA GLU A 29 -6.37 -9.05 -0.09
C GLU A 29 -7.37 -8.15 0.62
N ASP A 30 -7.09 -7.78 1.87
CA ASP A 30 -7.93 -6.88 2.67
C ASP A 30 -8.07 -5.50 1.99
N ASN A 31 -7.03 -5.03 1.30
CA ASN A 31 -7.08 -3.78 0.54
C ASN A 31 -7.99 -3.88 -0.68
N ARG A 32 -7.91 -4.98 -1.42
CA ARG A 32 -8.78 -5.22 -2.58
C ARG A 32 -10.23 -5.39 -2.14
N GLU A 33 -10.46 -6.12 -1.05
CA GLU A 33 -11.79 -6.28 -0.45
C GLU A 33 -12.33 -4.92 -0.02
N PHE A 34 -11.55 -4.11 0.71
CA PHE A 34 -11.95 -2.77 1.11
C PHE A 34 -12.35 -1.89 -0.09
N ILE A 35 -11.52 -1.83 -1.14
CA ILE A 35 -11.80 -1.02 -2.33
C ILE A 35 -13.07 -1.50 -3.04
N THR A 36 -13.22 -2.82 -3.18
CA THR A 36 -14.35 -3.43 -3.90
C THR A 36 -15.65 -3.28 -3.12
N ASP A 37 -15.64 -3.64 -1.84
CA ASP A 37 -16.85 -3.76 -1.03
C ASP A 37 -17.29 -2.40 -0.46
N ARG A 38 -16.33 -1.53 -0.10
CA ARG A 38 -16.64 -0.23 0.50
C ARG A 38 -16.77 0.89 -0.52
N THR A 39 -16.25 0.70 -1.75
CA THR A 39 -16.28 1.70 -2.84
C THR A 39 -15.99 3.11 -2.30
N PRO A 40 -14.79 3.34 -1.72
CA PRO A 40 -14.52 4.54 -0.95
C PRO A 40 -14.67 5.81 -1.79
N THR A 41 -15.21 6.87 -1.17
CA THR A 41 -15.34 8.17 -1.82
C THR A 41 -13.98 8.84 -2.04
N ALA A 42 -13.93 9.81 -2.94
CA ALA A 42 -12.73 10.61 -3.13
C ALA A 42 -12.24 11.24 -1.80
N GLY A 43 -10.93 11.19 -1.56
CA GLY A 43 -10.30 11.72 -0.35
C GLY A 43 -10.11 10.72 0.80
N VAL A 44 -10.58 9.47 0.66
CA VAL A 44 -10.25 8.40 1.62
C VAL A 44 -8.77 8.03 1.48
N GLU A 45 -8.03 8.13 2.58
CA GLU A 45 -6.62 7.73 2.66
C GLU A 45 -6.52 6.28 3.15
N LEU A 46 -5.78 5.46 2.40
CA LEU A 46 -5.46 4.08 2.75
C LEU A 46 -3.97 3.98 3.07
N THR A 47 -3.63 3.34 4.19
CA THR A 47 -2.24 3.11 4.57
C THR A 47 -1.93 1.63 4.44
N LEU A 48 -0.97 1.28 3.58
CA LEU A 48 -0.53 -0.10 3.37
C LEU A 48 0.84 -0.33 3.98
N LYS A 49 0.95 -1.33 4.85
CA LYS A 49 2.24 -1.83 5.33
C LYS A 49 2.76 -2.87 4.35
N LEU A 50 3.77 -2.46 3.59
CA LEU A 50 4.46 -3.31 2.62
C LEU A 50 5.95 -3.38 2.95
N ILE A 51 6.60 -4.42 2.45
CA ILE A 51 8.05 -4.59 2.55
C ILE A 51 8.67 -4.19 1.22
N CYS A 52 9.67 -3.32 1.30
CA CYS A 52 10.46 -2.94 0.14
C CYS A 52 11.43 -4.08 -0.21
N TYR A 53 11.22 -4.67 -1.37
CA TYR A 53 12.06 -5.76 -1.88
C TYR A 53 13.24 -5.20 -2.68
N SER A 54 12.95 -4.42 -3.71
CA SER A 54 13.96 -3.78 -4.54
C SER A 54 13.56 -2.36 -4.85
N SER A 55 14.55 -1.50 -5.01
CA SER A 55 14.37 -0.15 -5.46
C SER A 55 15.49 0.15 -6.45
N GLU A 56 15.13 0.50 -7.68
CA GLU A 56 16.07 0.95 -8.69
C GLU A 56 15.78 2.39 -9.09
N ARG A 57 16.85 3.15 -9.34
CA ARG A 57 16.76 4.49 -9.89
C ARG A 57 16.58 4.37 -11.40
N LEU A 58 15.50 4.90 -11.93
CA LEU A 58 15.29 4.95 -13.38
C LEU A 58 16.16 6.05 -13.98
N THR A 59 16.93 5.70 -15.00
CA THR A 59 17.91 6.58 -15.64
C THR A 59 17.28 7.63 -16.55
N ALA A 60 16.07 7.40 -17.05
CA ALA A 60 15.45 8.25 -18.06
C ALA A 60 14.68 9.45 -17.49
N ASP A 61 14.24 9.38 -16.23
CA ASP A 61 13.11 10.19 -15.77
C ASP A 61 13.20 10.60 -14.29
N ASN A 62 14.36 10.46 -13.64
CA ASN A 62 14.54 10.80 -12.22
C ASN A 62 13.48 10.12 -11.30
N GLY A 63 12.88 9.04 -11.78
CA GLY A 63 11.94 8.21 -11.05
C GLY A 63 12.66 7.10 -10.30
N ASN A 64 11.96 6.50 -9.34
CA ASN A 64 12.38 5.25 -8.72
C ASN A 64 11.33 4.19 -9.09
N ARG A 65 11.78 2.99 -9.45
CA ARG A 65 10.92 1.81 -9.47
C ARG A 65 11.14 1.04 -8.18
N VAL A 66 10.06 0.79 -7.45
CA VAL A 66 10.10 0.04 -6.19
C VAL A 66 9.21 -1.18 -6.31
N VAL A 67 9.76 -2.35 -5.98
CA VAL A 67 8.99 -3.59 -5.85
C VAL A 67 8.66 -3.78 -4.39
N LEU A 68 7.37 -3.99 -4.10
CA LEU A 68 6.83 -4.12 -2.76
C LEU A 68 6.16 -5.49 -2.60
N VAL A 69 6.27 -6.06 -1.40
CA VAL A 69 5.64 -7.34 -1.02
C VAL A 69 4.73 -7.09 0.19
N TYR A 70 3.60 -7.80 0.26
CA TYR A 70 2.72 -7.69 1.43
C TYR A 70 3.40 -8.23 2.68
N TYR A 71 3.19 -7.57 3.82
CA TYR A 71 3.95 -7.81 5.05
C TYR A 71 3.90 -9.27 5.54
N PRO A 72 2.76 -9.97 5.53
CA PRO A 72 2.70 -11.39 5.89
C PRO A 72 3.58 -12.32 5.04
N ALA A 73 3.81 -12.02 3.75
CA ALA A 73 4.59 -12.88 2.84
C ALA A 73 6.09 -12.88 3.12
N HIS A 74 6.59 -12.00 3.99
CA HIS A 74 8.01 -11.75 4.15
C HIS A 74 8.87 -12.98 4.45
N LEU A 75 8.32 -13.94 5.20
CA LEU A 75 9.01 -15.17 5.57
C LEU A 75 9.17 -16.14 4.39
N GLU A 76 8.18 -16.20 3.51
CA GLU A 76 8.23 -17.07 2.32
C GLU A 76 9.01 -16.42 1.18
N PHE A 77 8.96 -15.08 1.13
CA PHE A 77 9.50 -14.32 0.01
C PHE A 77 11.01 -14.24 0.02
N GLU A 78 11.67 -14.32 1.18
CA GLU A 78 13.14 -14.26 1.27
C GLU A 78 13.80 -15.43 0.51
N ASP A 79 13.19 -16.61 0.55
CA ASP A 79 13.66 -17.77 -0.20
C ASP A 79 13.26 -17.70 -1.67
N VAL A 80 12.02 -17.32 -1.99
CA VAL A 80 11.55 -17.17 -3.38
C VAL A 80 12.30 -16.04 -4.12
N SER A 81 12.78 -15.02 -3.40
CA SER A 81 13.53 -13.90 -3.97
C SER A 81 14.85 -14.29 -4.63
N LYS A 82 15.49 -15.35 -4.12
CA LYS A 82 16.75 -15.86 -4.67
C LYS A 82 16.55 -16.51 -6.04
N ASP A 83 15.34 -17.00 -6.29
CA ASP A 83 14.95 -17.70 -7.52
C ASP A 83 14.30 -16.76 -8.55
N LEU A 84 13.83 -15.58 -8.13
CA LEU A 84 13.23 -14.56 -9.00
C LEU A 84 14.13 -14.16 -10.19
N PRO A 85 15.45 -13.96 -10.03
CA PRO A 85 16.36 -13.70 -11.16
C PRO A 85 16.47 -14.86 -12.16
N ASN A 86 16.12 -16.09 -11.74
CA ASN A 86 16.17 -17.28 -12.58
C ASN A 86 14.88 -17.49 -13.39
N LEU A 87 13.86 -16.65 -13.19
CA LEU A 87 12.68 -16.65 -14.04
C LEU A 87 13.09 -16.23 -15.46
N ASN A 88 12.99 -17.17 -16.39
CA ASN A 88 13.20 -16.90 -17.81
C ASN A 88 12.13 -15.92 -18.35
N ASP A 89 12.41 -15.31 -19.50
CA ASP A 89 11.54 -14.29 -20.12
C ASP A 89 10.12 -14.80 -20.42
N VAL A 90 9.91 -16.11 -20.48
CA VAL A 90 8.59 -16.74 -20.70
C VAL A 90 7.77 -16.78 -19.41
N ASN A 91 8.41 -17.03 -18.28
CA ASN A 91 7.77 -17.14 -16.96
C ASN A 91 7.71 -15.81 -16.22
N ARG A 92 8.49 -14.82 -16.66
CA ARG A 92 8.48 -13.47 -16.10
C ARG A 92 7.21 -12.75 -16.54
N LYS A 93 6.24 -12.62 -15.62
CA LYS A 93 5.07 -11.78 -15.86
C LYS A 93 5.54 -10.33 -16.06
N PRO A 94 4.97 -9.55 -17.00
CA PRO A 94 5.42 -8.20 -17.34
C PRO A 94 5.36 -7.19 -16.18
N PHE A 95 4.77 -7.55 -15.05
CA PHE A 95 4.69 -6.74 -13.83
C PHE A 95 5.81 -7.05 -12.82
N ILE A 96 6.61 -8.09 -13.05
CA ILE A 96 7.78 -8.45 -12.23
C ILE A 96 9.02 -8.15 -13.09
N ALA A 97 9.47 -6.91 -13.02
CA ALA A 97 10.63 -6.41 -13.76
C ALA A 97 11.95 -6.98 -13.27
#